data_AF-A0A1Y4NGV9-F1
#
_entry.id   AF-A0A1Y4NGV9-F1
#
_cell.length_a   1.000
_cell.length_b   1.000
_cell.length_c   1.000
_cell.angle_alpha   90.00
_cell.angle_beta   90.00
_cell.angle_gamma   90.00
#
_symmetry.space_group_name_H-M   'P 1'
#
loop_
_entity.id
_entity.type
_entity.pdbx_description
1 polymer ?
#
loop_
_entity_poly.entity_id
_entity_poly.type
_entity_poly.pdbx_seq_one_letter_code
_entity_poly.pdbx_strand_id
1 'polypeptide(L)'
;MSKNKLLNIQDFYSIMYDDRQFCNGHRTVTEGMPIGYLICGDYEREQNLKTIIEARADVGHNFLAGVGCDFSGIENMSKKMCYSLENSYVLPRSFYGVGGMKIFRDLIYVMRGIMKADHKFYKKHGVYDFPQKQRGRMLFIMLIGGLASNPKMQKKMGNKMNEGMLMPYKKVLEKADTDGI
;
A
#
# COMPACT_ATOMS: atom_id res chain seq x y z
N MET A 1 29.96 -17.48 -10.41
CA MET A 1 28.68 -18.22 -10.45
C MET A 1 27.55 -17.23 -10.21
N SER A 2 26.76 -16.94 -11.23
CA SER A 2 25.65 -15.99 -11.16
C SER A 2 24.56 -16.52 -10.23
N LYS A 3 24.28 -15.80 -9.13
CA LYS A 3 23.12 -16.04 -8.28
C LYS A 3 21.88 -15.51 -9.00
N ASN A 4 21.41 -16.21 -10.03
CA ASN A 4 20.07 -16.01 -10.56
C ASN A 4 19.08 -16.58 -9.53
N LYS A 5 18.74 -15.77 -8.53
CA LYS A 5 17.61 -16.02 -7.64
C LYS A 5 16.37 -15.92 -8.53
N LEU A 6 15.76 -17.06 -8.85
CA LEU A 6 14.44 -17.10 -9.48
C LEU A 6 13.49 -16.39 -8.53
N LEU A 7 13.21 -15.11 -8.81
CA LEU A 7 12.18 -14.36 -8.11
C LEU A 7 10.86 -15.08 -8.39
N ASN A 8 10.14 -15.43 -7.33
CA ASN A 8 8.81 -16.00 -7.51
C ASN A 8 7.91 -14.94 -8.18
N ILE A 9 6.78 -15.34 -8.77
CA ILE A 9 5.85 -14.41 -9.46
C ILE A 9 5.39 -13.28 -8.52
N GLN A 10 5.28 -13.57 -7.22
CA GLN A 10 4.94 -12.61 -6.17
C GLN A 10 6.00 -11.51 -6.04
N ASP A 11 7.28 -11.87 -6.04
CA ASP A 11 8.41 -10.96 -5.95
C ASP A 11 8.50 -10.11 -7.22
N PHE A 12 8.29 -10.70 -8.40
CA PHE A 12 8.38 -9.96 -9.67
C PHE A 12 7.24 -8.94 -9.85
N TYR A 13 5.98 -9.35 -9.63
CA TYR A 13 4.83 -8.46 -9.81
C TYR A 13 4.79 -7.35 -8.74
N SER A 14 5.07 -7.72 -7.48
CA SER A 14 5.13 -6.77 -6.36
C SER A 14 6.20 -5.69 -6.63
N ILE A 15 7.44 -6.07 -6.92
CA ILE A 15 8.56 -5.11 -7.03
C ILE A 15 8.44 -4.22 -8.28
N MET A 16 8.00 -4.75 -9.43
CA MET A 16 8.02 -3.96 -10.67
C MET A 16 6.89 -2.95 -10.80
N TYR A 17 5.68 -3.28 -10.33
CA TYR A 17 4.49 -2.46 -10.59
C TYR A 17 3.77 -2.03 -9.32
N ASP A 18 3.55 -2.94 -8.37
CA ASP A 18 2.75 -2.64 -7.18
C ASP A 18 3.51 -1.78 -6.16
N ASP A 19 4.79 -2.06 -5.97
CA ASP A 19 5.69 -1.29 -5.08
C ASP A 19 5.95 0.12 -5.66
N ARG A 20 5.85 0.30 -6.98
CA ARG A 20 5.92 1.63 -7.62
C ARG A 20 4.65 2.46 -7.43
N GLN A 21 3.54 1.84 -7.04
CA GLN A 21 2.32 2.51 -6.63
C GLN A 21 2.35 2.93 -5.14
N PHE A 22 3.43 2.64 -4.40
CA PHE A 22 3.58 3.00 -2.98
C PHE A 22 3.30 4.48 -2.70
N CYS A 23 3.65 5.36 -3.63
CA CYS A 23 3.39 6.80 -3.58
C CYS A 23 1.90 7.15 -3.40
N ASN A 24 1.01 6.27 -3.87
CA ASN A 24 -0.44 6.42 -3.84
C ASN A 24 -1.11 5.48 -2.82
N GLY A 25 -0.37 4.71 -2.01
CA GLY A 25 -0.97 3.76 -1.07
C GLY A 25 -1.87 4.39 0.00
N HIS A 26 -1.70 5.69 0.24
CA HIS A 26 -2.44 6.43 1.27
C HIS A 26 -3.65 7.19 0.72
N ARG A 27 -3.74 7.41 -0.59
CA ARG A 27 -4.89 8.06 -1.24
C ARG A 27 -5.42 7.12 -2.28
N THR A 28 -6.70 6.83 -2.24
CA THR A 28 -7.39 5.96 -3.19
C THR A 28 -7.50 6.67 -4.55
N VAL A 29 -6.38 6.84 -5.27
CA VAL A 29 -6.31 7.58 -6.54
C VAL A 29 -7.16 6.92 -7.63
N THR A 30 -7.31 5.61 -7.56
CA THR A 30 -8.14 4.81 -8.46
C THR A 30 -9.54 4.55 -7.92
N GLU A 31 -9.96 5.19 -6.81
CA GLU A 31 -11.25 4.89 -6.18
C GLU A 31 -12.41 4.84 -7.17
N GLY A 32 -13.21 3.79 -7.09
CA GLY A 32 -14.34 3.58 -8.00
C GLY A 32 -13.98 3.08 -9.40
N MET A 33 -12.70 3.00 -9.77
CA MET A 33 -12.30 2.36 -11.02
C MET A 33 -12.36 0.83 -10.88
N PRO A 34 -12.91 0.10 -11.87
CA PRO A 34 -12.85 -1.36 -11.86
C PRO A 34 -11.43 -1.84 -12.13
N ILE A 35 -11.02 -2.91 -11.46
CA ILE A 35 -9.69 -3.52 -11.57
C ILE A 35 -9.85 -5.01 -11.87
N GLY A 36 -8.96 -5.55 -12.70
CA GLY A 36 -8.84 -6.98 -12.96
C GLY A 36 -7.37 -7.38 -13.07
N TYR A 37 -7.06 -8.64 -12.78
CA TYR A 37 -5.69 -9.17 -12.81
C TYR A 37 -5.56 -10.27 -13.85
N LEU A 38 -4.46 -10.27 -14.60
CA LEU A 38 -4.04 -11.39 -15.44
C LEU A 38 -2.88 -12.09 -14.74
N ILE A 39 -3.05 -13.38 -14.42
CA ILE A 39 -2.06 -14.14 -13.65
C ILE A 39 -1.78 -15.45 -14.36
N CYS A 40 -0.53 -15.62 -14.80
CA CYS A 40 -0.02 -16.87 -15.32
C CYS A 40 0.65 -17.63 -14.16
N GLY A 41 -0.03 -18.63 -13.60
CA GLY A 41 0.48 -19.42 -12.48
C GLY A 41 -0.63 -20.16 -11.72
N ASP A 42 -0.27 -20.87 -10.65
CA ASP A 42 -1.23 -21.59 -9.80
C ASP A 42 -1.93 -20.65 -8.81
N TYR A 43 -2.73 -19.73 -9.36
CA TYR A 43 -3.50 -18.77 -8.58
C TYR A 43 -4.49 -19.47 -7.64
N GLU A 44 -5.02 -20.64 -8.03
CA GLU A 44 -5.97 -21.37 -7.21
C GLU A 44 -5.38 -21.82 -5.88
N ARG A 45 -4.10 -22.23 -5.87
CA ARG A 45 -3.42 -22.66 -4.65
C ARG A 45 -2.81 -21.52 -3.84
N GLU A 46 -2.47 -20.39 -4.45
CA GLU A 46 -1.80 -19.28 -3.77
C GLU A 46 -2.77 -18.37 -3.00
N GLN A 47 -3.21 -18.82 -1.83
CA GLN A 47 -4.20 -18.10 -0.99
C GLN A 47 -3.73 -16.73 -0.52
N ASN A 48 -2.41 -16.53 -0.31
CA ASN A 48 -1.90 -15.22 0.10
C ASN A 48 -2.07 -14.20 -1.03
N LEU A 49 -1.83 -14.61 -2.27
CA LEU A 49 -2.01 -13.74 -3.43
C LEU A 49 -3.48 -13.36 -3.63
N LYS A 50 -4.41 -14.30 -3.44
CA LYS A 50 -5.85 -14.00 -3.45
C LYS A 50 -6.21 -12.93 -2.44
N THR A 51 -5.76 -13.11 -1.20
CA THR A 51 -6.01 -12.18 -0.10
C THR A 51 -5.43 -10.79 -0.39
N ILE A 52 -4.20 -10.71 -0.92
CA ILE A 52 -3.55 -9.45 -1.27
C ILE A 52 -4.35 -8.71 -2.36
N ILE A 53 -4.76 -9.41 -3.41
CA ILE A 53 -5.54 -8.83 -4.52
C ILE A 53 -6.89 -8.31 -4.03
N GLU A 54 -7.62 -9.11 -3.27
CA GLU A 54 -8.92 -8.74 -2.71
C GLU A 54 -8.79 -7.55 -1.77
N ALA A 55 -7.89 -7.63 -0.78
CA ALA A 55 -7.69 -6.57 0.20
C ALA A 55 -7.25 -5.26 -0.47
N ARG A 56 -6.41 -5.32 -1.50
CA ARG A 56 -5.96 -4.13 -2.23
C ARG A 56 -7.11 -3.47 -2.97
N ALA A 57 -7.92 -4.24 -3.69
CA ALA A 57 -9.09 -3.73 -4.38
C ALA A 57 -10.06 -3.08 -3.39
N ASP A 58 -10.34 -3.75 -2.27
CA ASP A 58 -11.27 -3.28 -1.24
C ASP A 58 -10.81 -2.01 -0.50
N VAL A 59 -9.54 -1.93 -0.12
CA VAL A 59 -8.98 -0.72 0.54
C VAL A 59 -9.02 0.46 -0.43
N GLY A 60 -8.71 0.23 -1.70
CA GLY A 60 -8.85 1.24 -2.74
C GLY A 60 -10.30 1.55 -3.11
N HIS A 61 -11.27 0.80 -2.58
CA HIS A 61 -12.69 0.87 -2.93
C HIS A 61 -12.92 0.75 -4.46
N ASN A 62 -12.19 -0.20 -5.06
CA ASN A 62 -12.26 -0.55 -6.46
C ASN A 62 -13.17 -1.76 -6.63
N PHE A 63 -13.89 -1.83 -7.75
CA PHE A 63 -14.61 -3.04 -8.12
C PHE A 63 -13.64 -4.08 -8.70
N LEU A 64 -13.42 -5.19 -7.99
CA LEU A 64 -12.63 -6.30 -8.51
C LEU A 64 -13.44 -7.13 -9.52
N ALA A 65 -13.19 -6.92 -10.80
CA ALA A 65 -13.84 -7.64 -11.90
C ALA A 65 -13.46 -9.13 -11.93
N GLY A 66 -12.30 -9.49 -11.37
CA GLY A 66 -11.85 -10.87 -11.21
C GLY A 66 -10.37 -11.05 -11.54
N VAL A 67 -9.95 -12.32 -11.63
CA VAL A 67 -8.60 -12.73 -12.01
C VAL A 67 -8.71 -13.70 -13.18
N GLY A 68 -8.10 -13.35 -14.32
CA GLY A 68 -8.01 -14.20 -15.50
C GLY A 68 -6.71 -15.02 -15.50
N CYS A 69 -6.84 -16.33 -15.34
CA CYS A 69 -5.72 -17.28 -15.43
C CYS A 69 -5.75 -18.13 -16.71
N ASP A 70 -6.89 -18.20 -17.37
CA ASP A 70 -7.15 -18.91 -18.61
C ASP A 70 -8.10 -18.08 -19.49
N PHE A 71 -8.40 -18.57 -20.69
CA PHE A 71 -9.27 -17.84 -21.63
C PHE A 71 -10.66 -17.57 -21.04
N SER A 72 -11.26 -18.56 -20.36
CA SER A 72 -12.58 -18.43 -19.74
C SER A 72 -12.59 -17.39 -18.61
N GLY A 73 -11.57 -17.40 -17.74
CA GLY A 73 -11.41 -16.42 -16.67
C GLY A 73 -11.24 -14.99 -17.21
N ILE A 74 -10.47 -14.83 -18.29
CA ILE A 74 -10.28 -13.54 -18.96
C ILE A 74 -11.60 -13.02 -19.56
N GLU A 75 -12.35 -13.90 -20.23
CA GLU A 75 -13.64 -13.54 -20.82
C GLU A 75 -14.65 -13.11 -19.73
N ASN A 76 -14.76 -13.87 -18.65
CA ASN A 76 -15.64 -13.56 -17.52
C ASN A 76 -15.25 -12.25 -16.81
N MET A 77 -13.95 -12.05 -16.58
CA MET A 77 -13.44 -10.80 -16.01
C MET A 77 -13.77 -9.60 -16.91
N SER A 78 -13.61 -9.74 -18.22
CA SER A 78 -13.90 -8.68 -19.19
C SER A 78 -15.39 -8.31 -19.18
N LYS A 79 -16.29 -9.29 -19.16
CA LYS A 79 -17.75 -9.06 -19.07
C LYS A 79 -18.13 -8.31 -17.80
N LYS A 80 -17.59 -8.70 -16.65
CA LYS A 80 -17.82 -8.01 -15.36
C LYS A 80 -17.28 -6.59 -15.37
N MET A 81 -16.12 -6.37 -16.00
CA MET A 81 -15.52 -5.04 -16.12
C MET A 81 -16.38 -4.11 -16.99
N CYS A 82 -16.83 -4.58 -18.16
CA CYS A 82 -17.76 -3.83 -19.02
C CYS A 82 -19.04 -3.46 -18.26
N TYR A 83 -19.65 -4.44 -17.58
CA TYR A 83 -20.85 -4.21 -16.78
C TYR A 83 -20.63 -3.14 -15.71
N SER A 84 -19.49 -3.19 -14.99
CA SER A 84 -19.16 -2.21 -13.95
C SER A 84 -19.01 -0.80 -14.50
N LEU A 85 -18.42 -0.64 -15.68
CA LEU A 85 -18.23 0.66 -16.33
C LEU A 85 -19.56 1.22 -16.83
N GLU A 86 -20.39 0.39 -17.46
CA GLU A 86 -21.69 0.80 -18.00
C GLU A 86 -22.68 1.21 -16.91
N ASN A 87 -22.64 0.54 -15.75
CA ASN A 87 -23.62 0.73 -14.68
C ASN A 87 -23.09 1.54 -13.48
N SER A 88 -21.85 2.06 -13.56
CA SER A 88 -21.18 2.73 -12.42
C SER A 88 -21.30 1.92 -11.13
N TYR A 89 -21.06 0.60 -11.24
CA TYR A 89 -21.33 -0.34 -10.17
C TYR A 89 -20.35 -0.15 -9.00
N VAL A 90 -20.89 0.02 -7.78
CA VAL A 90 -20.10 0.22 -6.55
C VAL A 90 -20.52 -0.81 -5.52
N LEU A 91 -19.55 -1.57 -5.01
CA LEU A 91 -19.75 -2.55 -3.94
C LEU A 91 -19.61 -1.91 -2.55
N PRO A 92 -20.34 -2.39 -1.53
CA PRO A 92 -20.02 -2.06 -0.16
C PRO A 92 -18.64 -2.61 0.22
N ARG A 93 -17.92 -1.89 1.07
CA ARG A 93 -16.58 -2.32 1.52
C ARG A 93 -16.67 -3.54 2.43
N SER A 94 -15.79 -4.51 2.19
CA SER A 94 -15.61 -5.67 3.07
C SER A 94 -14.88 -5.31 4.37
N PHE A 95 -14.62 -6.32 5.20
CA PHE A 95 -13.74 -6.20 6.36
C PHE A 95 -12.36 -5.62 6.00
N TYR A 96 -11.76 -6.04 4.88
CA TYR A 96 -10.45 -5.55 4.44
C TYR A 96 -10.49 -4.05 4.12
N GLY A 97 -11.50 -3.61 3.38
CA GLY A 97 -11.66 -2.21 3.00
C GLY A 97 -11.88 -1.30 4.22
N VAL A 98 -12.76 -1.70 5.13
CA VAL A 98 -13.03 -0.94 6.37
C VAL A 98 -11.82 -0.95 7.29
N GLY A 99 -11.20 -2.11 7.52
CA GLY A 99 -10.05 -2.27 8.41
C GLY A 99 -8.83 -1.52 7.91
N GLY A 100 -8.48 -1.69 6.64
CA GLY A 100 -7.34 -1.02 6.01
C GLY A 100 -7.47 0.50 6.05
N MET A 101 -8.65 1.04 5.72
CA MET A 101 -8.88 2.49 5.78
C MET A 101 -8.79 3.05 7.20
N LYS A 102 -9.18 2.28 8.23
CA LYS A 102 -9.00 2.70 9.64
C LYS A 102 -7.53 2.77 10.04
N ILE A 103 -6.72 1.80 9.61
CA ILE A 103 -5.26 1.80 9.84
C ILE A 103 -4.63 3.03 9.19
N PHE A 104 -4.95 3.29 7.92
CA PHE A 104 -4.42 4.46 7.21
C PHE A 104 -4.89 5.77 7.84
N ARG A 105 -6.18 5.91 8.15
CA ARG A 105 -6.75 7.07 8.85
C ARG A 105 -5.96 7.39 10.11
N ASP A 106 -5.72 6.40 10.97
CA ASP A 106 -5.01 6.58 12.23
C ASP A 106 -3.53 6.92 12.01
N LEU A 107 -2.88 6.27 11.05
CA LEU A 107 -1.50 6.54 10.69
C LEU A 107 -1.32 7.97 10.18
N ILE A 108 -2.11 8.39 9.18
CA ILE A 108 -2.01 9.74 8.59
C ILE A 108 -2.33 10.79 9.65
N TYR A 109 -3.29 10.55 10.54
CA TYR A 109 -3.61 11.50 11.61
C TYR A 109 -2.42 11.70 12.57
N VAL A 110 -1.74 10.62 12.96
CA VAL A 110 -0.54 10.69 13.81
C VAL A 110 0.66 11.30 13.06
N MET A 111 0.83 10.94 11.79
CA MET A 111 1.97 11.31 10.95
C MET A 111 1.80 12.64 10.20
N ARG A 112 0.71 13.39 10.47
CA ARG A 112 0.32 14.62 9.77
C ARG A 112 1.39 15.72 9.68
N GLY A 113 2.38 15.70 10.58
CA GLY A 113 3.54 16.61 10.53
C GLY A 113 4.43 16.38 9.31
N ILE A 114 4.58 15.13 8.89
CA ILE A 114 5.40 14.69 7.76
C ILE A 114 4.52 14.49 6.52
N MET A 115 3.39 13.79 6.66
CA MET A 115 2.47 13.42 5.57
C MET A 115 1.43 14.53 5.30
N LYS A 116 1.92 15.74 5.01
CA LYS A 116 1.08 16.96 4.92
C LYS A 116 0.03 16.89 3.82
N ALA A 117 0.41 16.35 2.65
CA ALA A 117 -0.48 16.28 1.50
C ALA A 117 -1.60 15.24 1.73
N ASP A 118 -1.29 14.12 2.38
CA ASP A 118 -2.29 13.10 2.76
C ASP A 118 -3.23 13.65 3.83
N HIS A 119 -2.69 14.35 4.83
CA HIS A 119 -3.50 15.01 5.83
C HIS A 119 -4.51 16.00 5.22
N LYS A 120 -4.08 16.80 4.23
CA LYS A 120 -4.96 17.73 3.50
C LYS A 120 -6.05 16.98 2.73
N PHE A 121 -5.71 15.88 2.07
CA PHE A 121 -6.66 15.04 1.35
C PHE A 121 -7.71 14.44 2.30
N TYR A 122 -7.29 13.80 3.40
CA TYR A 122 -8.19 13.13 4.35
C TYR A 122 -9.14 14.13 5.03
N LYS A 123 -8.64 15.32 5.36
CA LYS A 123 -9.46 16.38 5.94
C LYS A 123 -10.52 16.90 4.95
N LYS A 124 -10.16 17.06 3.68
CA LYS A 124 -11.09 17.51 2.63
C LYS A 124 -12.20 16.49 2.35
N HIS A 125 -11.90 15.20 2.40
CA HIS A 125 -12.84 14.12 2.08
C HIS A 125 -13.55 13.52 3.31
N GLY A 126 -13.42 14.14 4.48
CA GLY A 126 -14.15 13.69 5.69
C GLY A 126 -13.73 12.32 6.22
N VAL A 127 -12.52 11.85 5.90
CA VAL A 127 -12.03 10.50 6.29
C VAL A 127 -11.78 10.39 7.80
N TYR A 128 -11.62 11.52 8.49
CA TYR A 128 -11.44 11.54 9.94
C TYR A 128 -12.79 11.53 10.66
N ASP A 129 -13.16 10.35 11.15
CA ASP A 129 -14.40 10.06 11.89
C ASP A 129 -14.17 9.84 13.40
N PHE A 130 -12.91 9.80 13.88
CA PHE A 130 -12.59 9.50 15.28
C PHE A 130 -11.43 10.35 15.86
N PRO A 131 -11.50 10.80 17.14
CA PRO A 131 -10.41 11.54 17.77
C PRO A 131 -9.25 10.64 18.21
N GLN A 132 -8.02 10.95 17.75
CA GLN A 132 -6.80 10.24 18.18
C GLN A 132 -6.22 10.82 19.49
N LYS A 133 -5.81 9.95 20.42
CA LYS A 133 -5.38 10.31 21.77
C LYS A 133 -3.87 10.60 21.91
N GLN A 134 -3.06 10.24 20.91
CA GLN A 134 -1.58 10.32 20.95
C GLN A 134 -1.03 11.76 20.77
N ARG A 135 -1.46 12.71 21.61
CA ARG A 135 -1.14 14.14 21.49
C ARG A 135 0.36 14.45 21.54
N GLY A 136 1.09 13.86 22.49
CA GLY A 136 2.54 14.05 22.62
C GLY A 136 3.30 13.59 21.38
N ARG A 137 2.96 12.40 20.85
CA ARG A 137 3.55 11.86 19.62
C ARG A 137 3.26 12.75 18.41
N MET A 138 2.03 13.25 18.28
CA MET A 138 1.65 14.16 17.20
C MET A 138 2.46 15.47 17.25
N LEU A 139 2.66 16.03 18.44
CA LEU A 139 3.47 17.24 18.62
C LEU A 139 4.93 16.98 18.20
N PHE A 140 5.51 15.86 18.65
CA PHE A 140 6.86 15.46 18.27
C PHE A 140 7.02 15.29 16.76
N ILE A 141 6.08 14.61 16.09
CA ILE A 141 6.13 14.43 14.63
C ILE A 141 5.92 15.75 13.89
N MET A 142 5.09 16.67 14.40
CA MET A 142 4.96 18.02 13.84
C MET A 142 6.27 18.79 13.91
N LEU A 143 7.01 18.71 15.02
CA LEU A 143 8.33 19.31 15.16
C LEU A 143 9.32 18.71 14.14
N ILE A 144 9.39 17.38 14.05
CA ILE A 144 10.24 16.70 13.06
C ILE A 144 9.88 17.13 11.64
N GLY A 145 8.60 17.14 11.28
CA GLY A 145 8.14 17.56 9.97
C GLY A 145 8.46 19.02 9.65
N GLY A 146 8.43 19.90 10.66
CA GLY A 146 8.89 21.29 10.55
C GLY A 146 10.38 21.38 10.24
N LEU A 147 11.22 20.66 11.00
CA LEU A 147 12.66 20.60 10.79
C LEU A 147 13.02 20.01 9.42
N ALA A 148 12.35 18.93 9.02
CA ALA A 148 12.56 18.26 7.74
C ALA A 148 12.08 19.11 6.54
N SER A 149 11.25 20.14 6.75
CA SER A 149 10.85 21.08 5.70
C SER A 149 11.91 22.16 5.44
N ASN A 150 12.96 22.25 6.27
CA ASN A 150 14.04 23.21 6.09
C ASN A 150 15.04 22.72 5.01
N PRO A 151 15.26 23.47 3.93
CA PRO A 151 16.16 23.08 2.83
C PRO A 151 17.60 22.75 3.28
N LYS A 152 18.09 23.41 4.33
CA LYS A 152 19.43 23.16 4.90
C LYS A 152 19.51 21.79 5.59
N MET A 153 18.43 21.37 6.25
CA MET A 153 18.35 20.06 6.89
C MET A 153 18.10 18.95 5.88
N GLN A 154 17.27 19.18 4.85
CA GLN A 154 17.07 18.21 3.77
C GLN A 154 18.39 17.84 3.06
N LYS A 155 19.23 18.84 2.76
CA LYS A 155 20.57 18.60 2.16
C LYS A 155 21.50 17.78 3.07
N LYS A 156 21.37 17.91 4.39
CA LYS A 156 22.14 17.11 5.37
C LYS A 156 21.55 15.72 5.64
N MET A 157 20.25 15.54 5.40
CA MET A 157 19.55 14.27 5.67
C MET A 157 19.88 13.19 4.64
N GLY A 158 20.10 13.54 3.36
CA GLY A 158 20.64 12.63 2.33
C GLY A 158 20.16 11.17 2.45
N ASN A 159 21.10 10.22 2.43
CA ASN A 159 20.83 8.78 2.61
C ASN A 159 20.70 8.32 4.07
N LYS A 160 20.82 9.21 5.06
CA LYS A 160 20.74 8.84 6.50
C LYS A 160 19.36 8.33 6.91
N MET A 161 18.34 8.57 6.08
CA MET A 161 17.00 8.02 6.31
C MET A 161 17.01 6.48 6.18
N ASN A 162 17.80 5.94 5.24
CA ASN A 162 17.95 4.49 5.06
C ASN A 162 18.63 3.86 6.28
N GLU A 163 19.68 4.51 6.82
CA GLU A 163 20.35 4.08 8.05
C GLU A 163 19.37 4.05 9.24
N GLY A 164 18.53 5.07 9.36
CA GLY A 164 17.47 5.13 10.38
C GLY A 164 16.44 4.01 10.26
N MET A 165 16.04 3.67 9.02
CA MET A 165 15.10 2.57 8.76
C MET A 165 15.70 1.19 9.07
N LEU A 166 17.01 1.01 8.86
CA LEU A 166 17.71 -0.25 9.13
C LEU A 166 18.10 -0.42 10.60
N MET A 167 18.16 0.66 11.37
CA MET A 167 18.62 0.65 12.77
C MET A 167 17.88 -0.36 13.68
N PRO A 168 16.54 -0.53 13.60
CA PRO A 168 15.83 -1.55 14.39
C PRO A 168 16.22 -2.98 14.03
N TYR A 169 16.60 -3.21 12.78
CA TYR A 169 16.96 -4.52 12.23
C TYR A 169 18.44 -4.82 12.37
N LYS A 170 19.28 -3.82 12.67
CA LYS A 170 20.74 -3.95 12.71
C LYS A 170 21.21 -5.12 13.57
N LYS A 171 20.64 -5.29 14.77
CA LYS A 171 20.96 -6.42 15.66
C LYS A 171 20.61 -7.79 15.09
N VAL A 172 19.52 -7.86 14.33
CA VAL A 172 19.07 -9.11 13.69
C VAL A 172 19.96 -9.44 12.51
N LEU A 173 20.33 -8.41 11.72
CA LEU A 173 21.23 -8.56 10.57
C LEU A 173 22.64 -8.97 11.02
N GLU A 174 23.19 -8.33 12.06
CA GLU A 174 24.48 -8.69 12.64
C GLU A 174 24.47 -10.13 13.15
N LYS A 175 23.37 -10.56 13.79
CA LYS A 175 23.23 -11.95 14.24
C LYS A 175 23.17 -12.94 13.07
N ALA A 176 22.39 -12.64 12.02
CA ALA A 176 22.30 -13.51 10.83
C ALA A 176 23.65 -13.67 10.13
N ASP A 177 24.43 -12.60 10.03
CA ASP A 177 25.78 -12.59 9.45
C ASP A 177 26.76 -13.40 10.30
N THR A 178 26.61 -13.34 11.63
CA THR A 178 27.41 -14.15 12.58
C THR A 178 27.04 -15.64 12.52
N ASP A 179 25.76 -15.95 12.32
CA ASP A 179 25.22 -17.32 12.25
C ASP A 179 25.39 -17.95 10.85
N GLY A 180 25.90 -17.21 9.86
CA GLY A 180 26.21 -17.70 8.51
C GLY A 180 24.99 -18.03 7.64
N ILE A 181 23.86 -17.36 7.88
CA ILE A 181 22.58 -17.56 7.16
C ILE A 181 22.39 -16.50 6.07
#